data_AF-A0A8I6RWG3-F1
#
_entry.id   AF-A0A8I6RWG3-F1
#
_cell.length_a   1.000
_cell.length_b   1.000
_cell.length_c   1.000
_cell.angle_alpha   90.00
_cell.angle_beta   90.00
_cell.angle_gamma   90.00
#
_symmetry.space_group_name_H-M   'P 1'
#
loop_
_entity.id
_entity.type
_entity.pdbx_description
1 polymer ?
#
loop_
_entity_poly.entity_id
_entity_poly.type
_entity_poly.pdbx_seq_one_letter_code
_entity_poly.pdbx_strand_id
1 'polypeptide(L)'
;MLSNFLPLLLVPLLATDALAARKYQEDTRRTNHQQSQKQSEQEAGDLTDECPEPNGYFADGYQCDKYYECKDGVITEKLCPDGMVFNDFSIQHEKCDLPFNIDCSQRSQLQTPRPTTHCPRQNGYFSHEDPKVCDKFYFCVDGKFNMITCPDGLVYNEKTGICTWPDEAKKKHCSSEEVFKFECPKVDMKIGQQHPRYPDPEDCQFFYVCINGEVPRRNGCKIGQVFNEQSGNCDWPRNVPECREWYKGVLTDEELEALEHPKPKVRNSASAAAYSKRNKPKVQPEY
;
A
#
# COMPACT_ATOMS: atom_id res chain seq x y z
N MET A 1 -33.40 42.59 -74.10
CA MET A 1 -34.75 42.00 -74.18
C MET A 1 -35.32 41.96 -72.77
N LEU A 2 -36.62 42.24 -72.66
CA LEU A 2 -37.39 42.57 -71.46
C LEU A 2 -37.62 41.39 -70.51
N SER A 3 -37.82 41.70 -69.21
CA SER A 3 -38.98 41.33 -68.36
C SER A 3 -38.54 41.10 -66.90
N ASN A 4 -38.74 42.06 -65.99
CA ASN A 4 -39.88 42.18 -65.04
C ASN A 4 -40.18 40.93 -64.20
N PHE A 5 -40.18 41.08 -62.85
CA PHE A 5 -41.33 40.89 -61.95
C PHE A 5 -40.93 41.20 -60.47
N LEU A 6 -41.68 42.07 -59.80
CA LEU A 6 -41.73 42.25 -58.33
C LEU A 6 -43.01 41.55 -57.82
N PRO A 7 -43.12 41.01 -56.58
CA PRO A 7 -43.78 41.81 -55.51
C PRO A 7 -43.50 41.46 -54.01
N LEU A 8 -43.78 42.45 -53.15
CA LEU A 8 -44.43 42.49 -51.81
C LEU A 8 -44.10 41.55 -50.60
N LEU A 9 -43.79 42.22 -49.47
CA LEU A 9 -44.26 42.10 -48.06
C LEU A 9 -44.04 40.83 -47.20
N LEU A 10 -43.38 40.99 -46.03
CA LEU A 10 -43.92 40.88 -44.64
C LEU A 10 -42.79 40.71 -43.58
N VAL A 11 -42.83 41.48 -42.48
CA VAL A 11 -42.01 41.34 -41.26
C VAL A 11 -42.92 40.86 -40.11
N PRO A 12 -42.45 40.05 -39.14
CA PRO A 12 -42.40 40.59 -37.77
C PRO A 12 -41.22 40.14 -36.89
N LEU A 13 -40.83 41.04 -35.97
CA LEU A 13 -39.93 40.88 -34.82
C LEU A 13 -40.50 39.91 -33.78
N LEU A 14 -39.72 38.94 -33.27
CA LEU A 14 -39.83 38.36 -31.91
C LEU A 14 -38.57 37.51 -31.61
N ALA A 15 -37.44 38.10 -31.22
CA ALA A 15 -36.23 37.32 -30.88
C ALA A 15 -35.32 37.92 -29.80
N THR A 16 -35.75 38.95 -29.06
CA THR A 16 -34.87 39.68 -28.12
C THR A 16 -35.06 39.33 -26.64
N ASP A 17 -36.20 38.75 -26.22
CA ASP A 17 -36.49 38.55 -24.78
C ASP A 17 -35.92 37.26 -24.18
N ALA A 18 -35.73 36.21 -24.98
CA ALA A 18 -35.27 34.90 -24.47
C ALA A 18 -33.77 34.88 -24.10
N LEU A 19 -32.95 35.71 -24.75
CA LEU A 19 -31.51 35.78 -24.51
C LEU A 19 -31.18 36.51 -23.20
N ALA A 20 -31.94 37.57 -22.87
CA ALA A 20 -31.76 38.32 -21.62
C ALA A 20 -32.11 37.47 -20.39
N ALA A 21 -33.20 36.67 -20.46
CA ALA A 21 -33.61 35.78 -19.38
C ALA A 21 -32.60 34.65 -19.11
N ARG A 22 -32.00 34.08 -20.17
CA ARG A 22 -30.94 33.05 -20.03
C ARG A 22 -29.66 33.60 -19.39
N LYS A 23 -29.25 34.81 -19.78
CA LYS A 23 -28.08 35.47 -19.21
C LYS A 23 -28.26 35.79 -17.72
N TYR A 24 -29.46 36.26 -17.34
CA TYR A 24 -29.82 36.50 -15.93
C TYR A 24 -29.81 35.22 -15.07
N GLN A 25 -30.29 34.09 -15.62
CA GLN A 25 -30.27 32.80 -14.93
C GLN A 25 -28.85 32.22 -14.78
N GLU A 26 -27.98 32.40 -15.78
CA GLU A 26 -26.56 32.00 -15.70
C GLU A 26 -25.78 32.85 -14.69
N ASP A 27 -25.99 34.17 -14.68
CA ASP A 27 -25.33 35.06 -13.73
C ASP A 27 -25.75 34.74 -12.28
N THR A 28 -27.03 34.46 -12.02
CA THR A 28 -27.53 34.06 -10.70
C THR A 28 -26.97 32.70 -10.24
N ARG A 29 -26.80 31.74 -11.17
CA ARG A 29 -26.16 30.45 -10.86
C ARG A 29 -24.68 30.62 -10.53
N ARG A 30 -23.98 31.56 -11.19
CA ARG A 30 -22.58 31.87 -10.92
C ARG A 30 -22.39 32.52 -9.55
N THR A 31 -23.25 33.46 -9.17
CA THR A 31 -23.20 34.06 -7.82
C THR A 31 -23.54 33.04 -6.74
N ASN A 32 -24.54 32.19 -6.92
CA ASN A 32 -24.86 31.13 -5.95
C ASN A 32 -23.74 30.08 -5.82
N HIS A 33 -23.04 29.75 -6.91
CA HIS A 33 -21.89 28.85 -6.86
C HIS A 33 -20.68 29.49 -6.16
N GLN A 34 -20.42 30.78 -6.43
CA GLN A 34 -19.39 31.54 -5.72
C GLN A 34 -19.71 31.71 -4.23
N GLN A 35 -20.98 31.90 -3.88
CA GLN A 35 -21.44 32.06 -2.49
C GLN A 35 -21.41 30.73 -1.73
N SER A 36 -21.72 29.61 -2.42
CA SER A 36 -21.59 28.25 -1.90
C SER A 36 -20.12 27.84 -1.72
N GLN A 37 -19.22 28.24 -2.63
CA GLN A 37 -17.77 28.02 -2.49
C GLN A 37 -17.19 28.83 -1.32
N LYS A 38 -17.66 30.07 -1.12
CA LYS A 38 -17.25 30.92 0.00
C LYS A 38 -17.74 30.43 1.36
N GLN A 39 -18.88 29.73 1.40
CA GLN A 39 -19.38 29.06 2.62
C GLN A 39 -18.61 27.77 2.92
N SER A 40 -18.21 26.99 1.91
CA SER A 40 -17.42 25.76 2.13
C SER A 40 -15.97 26.03 2.56
N GLU A 41 -15.42 27.21 2.28
CA GLU A 41 -14.09 27.64 2.75
C GLU A 41 -14.10 28.08 4.23
N GLN A 42 -15.26 28.29 4.85
CA GLN A 42 -15.37 28.75 6.24
C GLN A 42 -15.72 27.64 7.25
N GLU A 43 -15.95 26.39 6.80
CA GLU A 43 -16.23 25.25 7.70
C GLU A 43 -15.11 24.19 7.73
N ALA A 44 -14.03 24.38 6.98
CA ALA A 44 -12.84 23.56 7.08
C ALA A 44 -11.83 24.24 8.01
N GLY A 45 -11.80 23.85 9.29
CA GLY A 45 -10.71 24.12 10.22
C GLY A 45 -10.53 25.57 10.66
N ASP A 46 -11.50 26.13 11.39
CA ASP A 46 -11.26 27.36 12.16
C ASP A 46 -10.12 27.07 13.16
N LEU A 47 -8.98 27.72 12.96
CA LEU A 47 -7.89 27.74 13.93
C LEU A 47 -8.42 28.53 15.12
N THR A 48 -9.07 27.84 16.06
CA THR A 48 -9.45 28.46 17.32
C THR A 48 -8.15 28.85 18.03
N ASP A 49 -7.98 30.12 18.38
CA ASP A 49 -6.87 30.60 19.23
C ASP A 49 -6.90 29.99 20.65
N GLU A 50 -7.80 29.05 20.90
CA GLU A 50 -8.08 28.39 22.17
C GLU A 50 -7.91 26.87 22.03
N CYS A 51 -7.40 26.27 23.11
CA CYS A 51 -7.25 24.82 23.21
C CYS A 51 -8.60 24.10 23.30
N PRO A 52 -8.80 22.96 22.61
CA PRO A 52 -10.00 22.14 22.78
C PRO A 52 -10.19 21.64 24.22
N GLU A 53 -9.09 21.28 24.89
CA GLU A 53 -9.05 20.96 26.33
C GLU A 53 -7.86 21.68 26.99
N PRO A 54 -7.89 21.97 28.31
CA PRO A 54 -6.80 22.66 28.98
C PRO A 54 -5.45 21.96 28.82
N ASN A 55 -5.44 20.63 28.74
CA ASN A 55 -4.24 19.83 28.63
C ASN A 55 -4.40 18.73 27.57
N GLY A 56 -3.40 18.57 26.70
CA GLY A 56 -3.37 17.49 25.72
C GLY A 56 -2.61 17.83 24.45
N TYR A 57 -2.70 16.92 23.47
CA TYR A 57 -2.10 17.06 22.15
C TYR A 57 -3.19 16.99 21.07
N PHE A 58 -3.20 17.97 20.17
CA PHE A 58 -4.26 18.15 19.17
C PHE A 58 -3.66 18.31 17.78
N ALA A 59 -4.25 17.66 16.78
CA ALA A 59 -3.81 17.77 15.39
C ALA A 59 -4.10 19.16 14.81
N ASP A 60 -3.25 19.60 13.89
CA ASP A 60 -3.57 20.74 13.02
C ASP A 60 -4.63 20.36 11.97
N GLY A 61 -5.50 21.31 11.64
CA GLY A 61 -6.62 21.11 10.72
C GLY A 61 -6.22 20.94 9.25
N TYR A 62 -5.01 21.34 8.86
CA TYR A 62 -4.56 21.34 7.46
C TYR A 62 -3.23 20.61 7.22
N GLN A 63 -2.35 20.56 8.21
CA GLN A 63 -1.00 20.01 8.12
C GLN A 63 -0.84 18.74 8.95
N CYS A 64 -0.57 17.60 8.30
CA CYS A 64 -0.61 16.29 8.94
C CYS A 64 0.52 16.06 9.95
N ASP A 65 1.64 16.75 9.78
CA ASP A 65 2.81 16.65 10.65
C ASP A 65 2.89 17.77 11.69
N LYS A 66 1.86 18.62 11.77
CA LYS A 66 1.74 19.68 12.77
C LYS A 66 0.70 19.34 13.81
N TYR A 67 1.00 19.73 15.04
CA TYR A 67 0.13 19.52 16.19
C TYR A 67 0.41 20.58 17.26
N TYR A 68 -0.49 20.65 18.23
CA TYR A 68 -0.47 21.59 19.32
C TYR A 68 -0.39 20.85 20.64
N GLU A 69 0.51 21.28 21.51
CA GLU A 69 0.51 20.91 22.93
C GLU A 69 -0.22 22.00 23.71
N CYS A 70 -1.31 21.62 24.37
CA CYS A 70 -2.05 22.47 25.28
C CYS A 70 -1.58 22.19 26.71
N LYS A 71 -1.19 23.25 27.43
CA LYS A 71 -0.86 23.21 28.86
C LYS A 71 -1.56 24.35 29.57
N ASP A 72 -2.49 24.01 30.47
CA ASP A 72 -3.36 24.97 31.15
C ASP A 72 -4.02 25.99 30.21
N GLY A 73 -4.46 25.51 29.04
CA GLY A 73 -5.08 26.33 27.99
C GLY A 73 -4.10 27.12 27.11
N VAL A 74 -2.79 27.04 27.36
CA VAL A 74 -1.77 27.68 26.53
C VAL A 74 -1.35 26.76 25.40
N ILE A 75 -1.52 27.23 24.16
CA ILE A 75 -1.13 26.52 22.94
C ILE A 75 0.38 26.64 22.71
N THR A 76 1.04 25.52 22.48
CA THR A 76 2.39 25.45 21.93
C THR A 76 2.36 24.67 20.61
N GLU A 77 2.68 25.35 19.51
CA GLU A 77 2.81 24.72 18.21
C GLU A 77 4.05 23.82 18.12
N LYS A 78 3.89 22.63 17.54
CA LYS A 78 4.96 21.66 17.33
C LYS A 78 4.83 20.97 15.98
N LEU A 79 5.95 20.43 15.51
CA LEU A 79 6.05 19.60 14.31
C LEU A 79 6.58 18.22 14.68
N CYS A 80 6.01 17.20 14.06
CA CYS A 80 6.60 15.87 14.05
C CYS A 80 7.97 15.90 13.35
N PRO A 81 8.88 14.96 13.68
CA PRO A 81 10.12 14.79 12.93
C PRO A 81 9.85 14.65 11.43
N ASP A 82 10.69 15.25 10.59
CA ASP A 82 10.49 15.25 9.12
C ASP A 82 10.33 13.82 8.59
N GLY A 83 9.22 13.57 7.91
CA GLY A 83 8.83 12.25 7.40
C GLY A 83 7.85 11.45 8.27
N MET A 84 7.48 11.99 9.44
CA MET A 84 6.41 11.44 10.29
C MET A 84 5.22 12.39 10.35
N VAL A 85 4.06 11.86 10.75
CA VAL A 85 2.81 12.62 10.90
C VAL A 85 2.22 12.42 12.29
N PHE A 86 1.46 13.40 12.77
CA PHE A 86 0.88 13.34 14.10
C PHE A 86 -0.23 12.30 14.19
N ASN A 87 -0.18 11.46 15.21
CA ASN A 87 -1.16 10.44 15.52
C ASN A 87 -2.09 10.97 16.63
N ASP A 88 -3.32 11.28 16.26
CA ASP A 88 -4.34 11.94 17.09
C ASP A 88 -5.31 10.97 17.76
N PHE A 89 -5.01 9.66 17.77
CA PHE A 89 -5.87 8.67 18.44
C PHE A 89 -5.89 8.81 19.97
N SER A 90 -4.96 9.55 20.57
CA SER A 90 -4.93 9.83 22.00
C SER A 90 -4.41 11.23 22.29
N ILE A 91 -5.27 12.08 22.87
CA ILE A 91 -4.90 13.44 23.30
C ILE A 91 -3.90 13.46 24.47
N GLN A 92 -3.65 12.32 25.12
CA GLN A 92 -2.76 12.23 26.29
C GLN A 92 -1.30 11.94 25.91
N HIS A 93 -1.05 11.49 24.68
CA HIS A 93 0.26 11.04 24.25
C HIS A 93 0.74 11.83 23.03
N GLU A 94 1.89 12.47 23.16
CA GLU A 94 2.61 13.08 22.05
C GLU A 94 3.18 11.96 21.16
N LYS A 95 2.47 11.60 20.09
CA LYS A 95 2.89 10.51 19.21
C LYS A 95 2.90 10.95 17.76
N CYS A 96 4.04 10.73 17.11
CA CYS A 96 4.17 10.76 15.67
C CYS A 96 4.27 9.33 15.14
N ASP A 97 3.68 9.08 13.98
CA ASP A 97 3.67 7.79 13.31
C ASP A 97 4.03 7.96 11.83
N LEU A 98 4.24 6.85 11.12
CA LEU A 98 4.49 6.90 9.68
C LEU A 98 3.22 7.31 8.92
N PRO A 99 3.34 8.03 7.79
CA PRO A 99 2.20 8.44 6.97
C PRO A 99 1.31 7.27 6.51
N PHE A 100 1.83 6.05 6.45
CA PHE A 100 1.06 4.85 6.06
C PHE A 100 0.05 4.40 7.12
N ASN A 101 0.23 4.80 8.38
CA ASN A 101 -0.60 4.38 9.51
C ASN A 101 -1.71 5.39 9.87
N ILE A 102 -1.66 6.60 9.29
CA ILE A 102 -2.51 7.73 9.65
C ILE A 102 -3.13 8.31 8.38
N ASP A 103 -4.46 8.47 8.37
CA ASP A 103 -5.14 9.09 7.25
C ASP A 103 -4.97 10.62 7.26
N CYS A 104 -4.07 11.11 6.41
CA CYS A 104 -3.81 12.54 6.23
C CYS A 104 -4.71 13.19 5.16
N SER A 105 -5.73 12.51 4.62
CA SER A 105 -6.53 13.02 3.50
C SER A 105 -7.19 14.36 3.79
N GLN A 106 -7.61 14.60 5.03
CA GLN A 106 -8.25 15.85 5.46
C GLN A 106 -7.26 16.96 5.83
N ARG A 107 -5.99 16.61 6.07
CA ARG A 107 -4.92 17.53 6.52
C ARG A 107 -3.63 17.26 5.75
N SER A 108 -3.68 17.33 4.43
CA SER A 108 -2.63 16.80 3.55
C SER A 108 -1.33 17.61 3.50
N GLN A 109 -1.28 18.81 4.09
CA GLN A 109 -0.07 19.62 4.08
C GLN A 109 1.02 18.99 4.96
N LEU A 110 2.28 19.23 4.63
CA LEU A 110 3.43 18.73 5.38
C LEU A 110 4.50 19.81 5.46
N GLN A 111 5.40 19.70 6.43
CA GLN A 111 6.60 20.55 6.49
C GLN A 111 7.47 20.35 5.24
N THR A 112 8.32 21.34 4.96
CA THR A 112 9.30 21.26 3.86
C THR A 112 10.25 20.08 4.09
N PRO A 113 10.42 19.18 3.11
CA PRO A 113 11.27 18.00 3.27
C PRO A 113 12.74 18.40 3.45
N ARG A 114 13.46 17.65 4.28
CA ARG A 114 14.91 17.83 4.50
C ARG A 114 15.65 16.60 3.97
N PRO A 115 15.88 16.50 2.65
CA PRO A 115 16.44 15.31 2.04
C PRO A 115 17.90 15.09 2.45
N THR A 116 18.29 13.82 2.49
CA THR A 116 19.67 13.34 2.63
C THR A 116 19.89 12.20 1.64
N THR A 117 21.08 11.60 1.62
CA THR A 117 21.39 10.50 0.70
C THR A 117 20.40 9.33 0.91
N HIS A 118 19.71 8.93 -0.16
CA HIS A 118 18.67 7.87 -0.18
C HIS A 118 17.40 8.14 0.63
N CYS A 119 17.30 9.30 1.29
CA CYS A 119 16.19 9.65 2.17
C CYS A 119 15.56 10.98 1.70
N PRO A 120 14.48 10.94 0.91
CA PRO A 120 13.70 12.13 0.54
C PRO A 120 13.23 12.96 1.75
N ARG A 121 12.98 12.31 2.89
CA ARG A 121 12.75 12.94 4.20
C ARG A 121 13.58 12.24 5.27
N GLN A 122 13.78 12.87 6.41
CA GLN A 122 14.65 12.35 7.49
C GLN A 122 14.19 10.97 8.01
N ASN A 123 12.88 10.72 8.05
CA ASN A 123 12.30 9.48 8.55
C ASN A 123 11.35 8.84 7.53
N GLY A 124 11.34 7.52 7.43
CA GLY A 124 10.36 6.79 6.62
C GLY A 124 10.95 5.65 5.79
N TYR A 125 10.12 5.09 4.94
CA TYR A 125 10.49 4.05 3.99
C TYR A 125 10.39 4.59 2.57
N PHE A 126 11.45 4.44 1.78
CA PHE A 126 11.56 5.05 0.46
C PHE A 126 12.03 4.06 -0.59
N SER A 127 11.46 4.16 -1.80
CA SER A 127 11.87 3.36 -2.94
C SER A 127 13.34 3.59 -3.31
N HIS A 128 13.98 2.56 -3.88
CA HIS A 128 15.28 2.73 -4.54
C HIS A 128 15.20 3.77 -5.69
N GLU A 129 16.27 4.53 -5.93
CA GLU A 129 16.30 5.60 -6.93
C GLU A 129 16.16 5.07 -8.36
N ASP A 130 16.82 3.94 -8.65
CA ASP A 130 16.61 3.23 -9.89
C ASP A 130 15.23 2.56 -9.89
N PRO A 131 14.29 2.98 -10.77
CA PRO A 131 12.95 2.41 -10.82
C PRO A 131 12.92 0.93 -11.19
N LYS A 132 14.00 0.38 -11.78
CA LYS A 132 14.13 -1.05 -12.12
C LYS A 132 14.55 -1.91 -10.92
N VAL A 133 15.00 -1.29 -9.83
CA VAL A 133 15.25 -1.99 -8.57
C VAL A 133 13.94 -2.07 -7.80
N CYS A 134 13.28 -3.21 -7.95
CA CYS A 134 11.93 -3.45 -7.43
C CYS A 134 11.94 -4.00 -6.01
N ASP A 135 12.99 -4.75 -5.66
CA ASP A 135 13.13 -5.54 -4.43
C ASP A 135 13.82 -4.78 -3.30
N LYS A 136 14.36 -3.58 -3.53
CA LYS A 136 15.09 -2.82 -2.51
C LYS A 136 14.42 -1.50 -2.18
N PHE A 137 14.53 -1.13 -0.91
CA PHE A 137 14.05 0.13 -0.37
C PHE A 137 14.94 0.60 0.78
N TYR A 138 14.81 1.85 1.15
CA TYR A 138 15.56 2.47 2.23
C TYR A 138 14.67 2.68 3.44
N PHE A 139 15.16 2.30 4.61
CA PHE A 139 14.60 2.68 5.89
C PHE A 139 15.44 3.80 6.49
N CYS A 140 14.86 4.99 6.62
CA CYS A 140 15.51 6.19 7.10
C CYS A 140 15.09 6.53 8.52
N VAL A 141 16.08 6.83 9.35
CA VAL A 141 15.92 7.38 10.70
C VAL A 141 16.91 8.54 10.86
N ASP A 142 16.40 9.73 11.13
CA ASP A 142 17.18 10.97 11.24
C ASP A 142 18.19 11.17 10.08
N GLY A 143 17.73 10.89 8.86
CA GLY A 143 18.49 11.08 7.62
C GLY A 143 19.59 10.03 7.38
N LYS A 144 19.64 8.97 8.20
CA LYS A 144 20.51 7.81 8.00
C LYS A 144 19.68 6.65 7.47
N PHE A 145 20.12 6.06 6.36
CA PHE A 145 19.41 4.96 5.72
C PHE A 145 20.02 3.60 6.07
N ASN A 146 19.17 2.57 6.06
CA ASN A 146 19.54 1.18 5.84
C ASN A 146 18.84 0.70 4.57
N MET A 147 19.57 0.04 3.67
CA MET A 147 18.97 -0.61 2.51
C MET A 147 18.42 -1.98 2.91
N ILE A 148 17.16 -2.24 2.61
CA ILE A 148 16.46 -3.48 2.93
C ILE A 148 16.03 -4.14 1.61
N THR A 149 16.24 -5.45 1.52
CA THR A 149 15.76 -6.28 0.41
C THR A 149 14.48 -6.99 0.82
N CYS A 150 13.46 -6.89 -0.02
CA CYS A 150 12.21 -7.63 0.10
C CYS A 150 12.46 -9.14 -0.02
N PRO A 151 11.62 -9.99 0.61
CA PRO A 151 11.64 -11.41 0.34
C PRO A 151 11.51 -11.71 -1.16
N ASP A 152 12.12 -12.82 -1.60
CA ASP A 152 12.18 -13.19 -3.02
C ASP A 152 10.80 -13.18 -3.68
N GLY A 153 10.72 -12.50 -4.81
CA GLY A 153 9.49 -12.35 -5.60
C GLY A 153 8.51 -11.28 -5.12
N LEU A 154 8.83 -10.56 -4.04
CA LEU A 154 8.08 -9.39 -3.62
C LEU A 154 8.78 -8.10 -4.05
N VAL A 155 7.99 -7.05 -4.23
CA VAL A 155 8.46 -5.71 -4.58
C VAL A 155 8.04 -4.72 -3.51
N TYR A 156 8.85 -3.70 -3.29
CA TYR A 156 8.51 -2.65 -2.34
C TYR A 156 7.34 -1.80 -2.86
N ASN A 157 6.29 -1.69 -2.06
CA ASN A 157 5.11 -0.88 -2.34
C ASN A 157 5.17 0.43 -1.53
N GLU A 158 5.52 1.52 -2.21
CA GLU A 158 5.67 2.85 -1.59
C GLU A 158 4.37 3.40 -1.01
N LYS A 159 3.19 2.94 -1.45
CA LYS A 159 1.91 3.41 -0.92
C LYS A 159 1.59 2.81 0.44
N THR A 160 2.05 1.59 0.70
CA THR A 160 1.74 0.84 1.93
C THR A 160 2.96 0.69 2.84
N GLY A 161 4.17 1.00 2.36
CA GLY A 161 5.41 0.86 3.12
C GLY A 161 5.84 -0.59 3.36
N ILE A 162 5.30 -1.54 2.61
CA ILE A 162 5.57 -2.98 2.78
C ILE A 162 5.94 -3.65 1.45
N CYS A 163 6.57 -4.82 1.52
CA CYS A 163 6.82 -5.66 0.35
C CYS A 163 5.54 -6.44 -0.01
N THR A 164 5.06 -6.30 -1.24
CA THR A 164 3.86 -6.99 -1.76
C THR A 164 4.15 -7.63 -3.12
N TRP A 165 3.19 -8.36 -3.66
CA TRP A 165 3.35 -8.90 -5.02
C TRP A 165 3.45 -7.77 -6.07
N PRO A 166 4.17 -7.99 -7.18
CA PRO A 166 4.32 -7.01 -8.26
C PRO A 166 2.98 -6.42 -8.75
N ASP A 167 1.97 -7.28 -8.93
CA ASP A 167 0.63 -6.91 -9.40
C ASP A 167 -0.18 -6.08 -8.39
N GLU A 168 0.11 -6.23 -7.10
CA GLU A 168 -0.50 -5.45 -6.02
C GLU A 168 0.19 -4.11 -5.83
N ALA A 169 1.52 -4.08 -5.94
CA ALA A 169 2.31 -2.85 -5.81
C ALA A 169 2.05 -1.88 -6.96
N LYS A 170 1.79 -2.40 -8.17
CA LYS A 170 1.57 -1.60 -9.40
C LYS A 170 2.69 -0.58 -9.62
N LYS A 171 3.91 -0.93 -9.20
CA LYS A 171 5.11 -0.11 -9.41
C LYS A 171 5.50 -0.21 -10.88
N LYS A 172 5.73 0.94 -11.51
CA LYS A 172 6.14 1.00 -12.91
C LYS A 172 7.51 0.31 -13.07
N HIS A 173 7.67 -0.48 -14.14
CA HIS A 173 8.89 -1.28 -14.40
C HIS A 173 9.15 -2.44 -13.43
N CYS A 174 8.11 -2.81 -12.68
CA CYS A 174 8.12 -3.92 -11.74
C CYS A 174 6.84 -4.77 -11.90
N SER A 175 6.41 -5.05 -13.14
CA SER A 175 5.34 -6.04 -13.35
C SER A 175 5.81 -7.44 -12.98
N SER A 176 4.88 -8.37 -12.77
CA SER A 176 5.23 -9.76 -12.47
C SER A 176 6.10 -10.38 -13.58
N GLU A 177 5.77 -10.13 -14.84
CA GLU A 177 6.50 -10.61 -16.00
C GLU A 177 7.91 -9.99 -16.10
N GLU A 178 8.06 -8.70 -15.75
CA GLU A 178 9.36 -8.01 -15.74
C GLU A 178 10.26 -8.53 -14.62
N VAL A 179 9.71 -8.73 -13.41
CA VAL A 179 10.45 -9.20 -12.23
C VAL A 179 10.85 -10.66 -12.39
N PHE A 180 9.92 -11.51 -12.85
CA PHE A 180 10.15 -12.95 -12.93
C PHE A 180 10.71 -13.42 -14.26
N LYS A 181 10.64 -12.61 -15.32
CA LYS A 181 11.02 -13.00 -16.70
C LYS A 181 10.35 -14.31 -17.14
N PHE A 182 9.14 -14.52 -16.66
CA PHE A 182 8.34 -15.72 -16.90
C PHE A 182 6.97 -15.28 -17.41
N GLU A 183 6.47 -15.98 -18.43
CA GLU A 183 5.13 -15.78 -18.97
C GLU A 183 4.27 -17.01 -18.67
N CYS A 184 3.07 -16.78 -18.14
CA CYS A 184 2.13 -17.85 -17.88
C CYS A 184 1.70 -18.54 -19.18
N PRO A 185 1.77 -19.89 -19.26
CA PRO A 185 1.23 -20.64 -20.37
C PRO A 185 -0.25 -20.31 -20.60
N LYS A 186 -0.61 -20.07 -21.87
CA LYS A 186 -1.98 -19.74 -22.26
C LYS A 186 -2.88 -20.97 -22.08
N VAL A 187 -3.92 -20.81 -21.28
CA VAL A 187 -4.89 -21.85 -20.97
C VAL A 187 -6.31 -21.32 -21.08
N ASP A 188 -7.28 -22.23 -21.18
CA ASP A 188 -8.69 -21.86 -21.13
C ASP A 188 -9.05 -21.19 -19.80
N MET A 189 -10.03 -20.29 -19.84
CA MET A 189 -10.49 -19.54 -18.66
C MET A 189 -10.83 -20.43 -17.45
N LYS A 190 -11.40 -21.62 -17.69
CA LYS A 190 -11.73 -22.58 -16.63
C LYS A 190 -10.48 -23.08 -15.88
N ILE A 191 -9.37 -23.26 -16.61
CA ILE A 191 -8.09 -23.67 -16.03
C ILE A 191 -7.43 -22.46 -15.37
N GLY A 192 -7.44 -21.29 -16.02
CA GLY A 192 -6.88 -20.06 -15.47
C GLY A 192 -7.46 -19.69 -14.10
N GLN A 193 -8.77 -19.87 -13.91
CA GLN A 193 -9.46 -19.65 -12.63
C GLN A 193 -8.98 -20.58 -11.50
N GLN A 194 -8.34 -21.71 -11.83
CA GLN A 194 -7.75 -22.62 -10.84
C GLN A 194 -6.32 -22.22 -10.45
N HIS A 195 -5.80 -21.15 -11.03
CA HIS A 195 -4.44 -20.65 -10.81
C HIS A 195 -3.38 -21.74 -11.05
N PRO A 196 -3.22 -22.18 -12.30
CA PRO A 196 -2.36 -23.31 -12.62
C PRO A 196 -0.93 -23.04 -12.18
N ARG A 197 -0.22 -24.12 -11.86
CA ARG A 197 1.15 -24.08 -11.36
C ARG A 197 2.10 -24.65 -12.38
N TYR A 198 3.27 -24.03 -12.53
CA TYR A 198 4.28 -24.43 -13.50
C TYR A 198 5.65 -24.45 -12.84
N PRO A 199 6.54 -25.39 -13.22
CA PRO A 199 7.90 -25.43 -12.67
C PRO A 199 8.65 -24.13 -13.00
N ASP A 200 9.52 -23.72 -12.08
CA ASP A 200 10.54 -22.74 -12.40
C ASP A 200 11.63 -23.42 -13.26
N PRO A 201 11.97 -22.87 -14.43
CA PRO A 201 12.91 -23.52 -15.36
C PRO A 201 14.37 -23.50 -14.88
N GLU A 202 14.71 -22.64 -13.93
CA GLU A 202 16.09 -22.47 -13.43
C GLU A 202 16.28 -23.00 -12.00
N ASP A 203 15.19 -23.25 -11.27
CA ASP A 203 15.24 -23.58 -9.85
C ASP A 203 14.18 -24.60 -9.44
N CYS A 204 14.60 -25.87 -9.27
CA CYS A 204 13.70 -26.95 -8.90
C CYS A 204 12.97 -26.74 -7.55
N GLN A 205 13.47 -25.89 -6.65
CA GLN A 205 12.77 -25.58 -5.40
C GLN A 205 11.56 -24.67 -5.63
N PHE A 206 11.55 -23.88 -6.71
CA PHE A 206 10.52 -22.89 -6.96
C PHE A 206 9.58 -23.30 -8.10
N PHE A 207 8.43 -22.63 -8.12
CA PHE A 207 7.40 -22.79 -9.14
C PHE A 207 6.59 -21.50 -9.26
N TYR A 208 5.93 -21.32 -10.39
CA TYR A 208 5.04 -20.19 -10.62
C TYR A 208 3.59 -20.59 -10.40
N VAL A 209 2.85 -19.74 -9.69
CA VAL A 209 1.39 -19.78 -9.63
C VAL A 209 0.87 -18.69 -10.56
N CYS A 210 0.11 -19.06 -11.58
CA CYS A 210 -0.44 -18.11 -12.55
C CYS A 210 -1.83 -17.64 -12.13
N ILE A 211 -1.92 -16.47 -11.50
CA ILE A 211 -3.19 -15.88 -11.06
C ILE A 211 -4.05 -15.59 -12.29
N ASN A 212 -5.26 -16.16 -12.27
CA ASN A 212 -6.20 -16.20 -13.40
C ASN A 212 -5.62 -16.75 -14.72
N GLY A 213 -4.49 -17.46 -14.67
CA GLY A 213 -3.77 -17.93 -15.86
C GLY A 213 -2.91 -16.87 -16.56
N GLU A 214 -2.79 -15.66 -15.99
CA GLU A 214 -2.12 -14.54 -16.65
C GLU A 214 -0.93 -14.02 -15.85
N VAL A 215 -1.09 -13.79 -14.54
CA VAL A 215 -0.10 -13.08 -13.72
C VAL A 215 0.74 -14.09 -12.92
N PRO A 216 2.05 -14.22 -13.19
CA PRO A 216 2.88 -15.17 -12.46
C PRO A 216 3.24 -14.67 -11.07
N ARG A 217 3.22 -15.57 -10.09
CA ARG A 217 3.77 -15.38 -8.74
C ARG A 217 4.71 -16.52 -8.41
N ARG A 218 6.00 -16.22 -8.24
CA ARG A 218 7.01 -17.22 -7.86
C ARG A 218 6.79 -17.65 -6.41
N ASN A 219 6.73 -18.94 -6.17
CA ASN A 219 6.56 -19.56 -4.86
C ASN A 219 7.60 -20.66 -4.67
N GLY A 220 7.97 -20.92 -3.43
CA GLY A 220 8.99 -21.92 -3.08
C GLY A 220 8.40 -23.10 -2.34
N CYS A 221 8.91 -24.28 -2.66
CA CYS A 221 8.80 -25.45 -1.79
C CYS A 221 9.66 -25.26 -0.53
N LYS A 222 9.35 -26.04 0.52
CA LYS A 222 10.21 -26.06 1.71
C LYS A 222 11.61 -26.51 1.32
N ILE A 223 12.62 -26.03 2.05
CA ILE A 223 13.99 -26.50 1.88
C ILE A 223 14.03 -28.03 1.94
N GLY A 224 14.71 -28.65 0.97
CA GLY A 224 14.76 -30.11 0.78
C GLY A 224 13.69 -30.67 -0.15
N GLN A 225 12.69 -29.89 -0.55
CA GLN A 225 11.65 -30.30 -1.50
C GLN A 225 11.80 -29.58 -2.84
N VAL A 226 11.30 -30.20 -3.91
CA VAL A 226 11.27 -29.66 -5.27
C VAL A 226 9.85 -29.70 -5.82
N PHE A 227 9.54 -28.85 -6.79
CA PHE A 227 8.22 -28.87 -7.43
C PHE A 227 8.09 -30.06 -8.38
N ASN A 228 7.04 -30.86 -8.19
CA ASN A 228 6.69 -31.99 -9.05
C ASN A 228 5.54 -31.57 -9.98
N GLU A 229 5.85 -31.28 -11.24
CA GLU A 229 4.88 -30.84 -12.25
C GLU A 229 3.76 -31.87 -12.48
N GLN A 230 4.07 -33.17 -12.44
CA GLN A 230 3.09 -34.23 -12.68
C GLN A 230 1.98 -34.23 -11.60
N SER A 231 2.35 -33.92 -10.36
CA SER A 231 1.43 -33.85 -9.24
C SER A 231 0.89 -32.43 -8.97
N GLY A 232 1.54 -31.40 -9.51
CA GLY A 232 1.28 -29.99 -9.23
C GLY A 232 1.64 -29.53 -7.80
N ASN A 233 2.47 -30.28 -7.08
CA ASN A 233 2.80 -30.05 -5.66
C ASN A 233 4.29 -30.24 -5.38
N CYS A 234 4.74 -29.76 -4.22
CA CYS A 234 6.08 -30.01 -3.71
C CYS A 234 6.25 -31.47 -3.28
N ASP A 235 7.34 -32.09 -3.70
CA ASP A 235 7.69 -33.48 -3.42
C ASP A 235 9.19 -33.61 -3.11
N TRP A 236 9.62 -34.78 -2.67
CA TRP A 236 11.04 -35.05 -2.43
C TRP A 236 11.79 -35.22 -3.77
N PRO A 237 13.03 -34.72 -3.88
CA PRO A 237 13.83 -34.81 -5.10
C PRO A 237 13.87 -36.22 -5.71
N ARG A 238 13.95 -37.27 -4.90
CA ARG A 238 13.94 -38.67 -5.35
C ARG A 238 12.73 -39.05 -6.22
N ASN A 239 11.58 -38.39 -6.03
CA ASN A 239 10.33 -38.61 -6.76
C ASN A 239 10.21 -37.74 -8.03
N VAL A 240 11.15 -36.82 -8.26
CA VAL A 240 11.17 -35.90 -9.41
C VAL A 240 12.48 -36.14 -10.17
N PRO A 241 12.51 -37.08 -11.16
CA PRO A 241 13.73 -37.54 -11.80
C PRO A 241 14.66 -36.43 -12.32
N GLU A 242 14.09 -35.38 -12.89
CA GLU A 242 14.78 -34.21 -13.43
C GLU A 242 15.44 -33.33 -12.35
N CYS A 243 14.91 -33.35 -11.12
CA CYS A 243 15.38 -32.55 -10.00
C CYS A 243 16.01 -33.41 -8.88
N ARG A 244 16.21 -34.71 -9.12
CA ARG A 244 16.70 -35.69 -8.11
C ARG A 244 17.97 -35.24 -7.39
N GLU A 245 18.82 -34.55 -8.12
CA GLU A 245 20.17 -34.18 -7.70
C GLU A 245 20.26 -32.70 -7.29
N TRP A 246 19.14 -31.97 -7.27
CA TRP A 246 19.08 -30.51 -7.09
C TRP A 246 19.80 -30.01 -5.83
N TYR A 247 19.65 -30.72 -4.71
CA TYR A 247 20.26 -30.33 -3.44
C TYR A 247 21.69 -30.84 -3.24
N LYS A 248 22.29 -31.54 -4.21
CA LYS A 248 23.64 -32.06 -4.05
C LYS A 248 24.65 -30.93 -3.90
N GLY A 249 25.38 -30.93 -2.78
CA GLY A 249 26.33 -29.87 -2.43
C GLY A 249 25.70 -28.64 -1.75
N VAL A 250 24.37 -28.58 -1.65
CA VAL A 250 23.64 -27.59 -0.84
C VAL A 250 23.27 -28.17 0.52
N LEU A 251 22.80 -29.43 0.53
CA LEU A 251 22.50 -30.21 1.72
C LEU A 251 23.24 -31.55 1.67
N THR A 252 23.61 -32.06 2.84
CA THR A 252 24.08 -33.45 3.00
C THR A 252 22.90 -34.42 2.89
N ASP A 253 23.19 -35.68 2.56
CA ASP A 253 22.17 -36.73 2.50
C ASP A 253 21.50 -36.91 3.88
N GLU A 254 22.26 -36.79 4.97
CA GLU A 254 21.73 -36.86 6.33
C GLU A 254 20.81 -35.68 6.67
N GLU A 255 21.13 -34.46 6.21
CA GLU A 255 20.27 -33.28 6.39
C GLU A 255 18.96 -33.43 5.62
N LEU A 256 19.03 -33.89 4.37
CA LEU A 256 17.85 -34.12 3.55
C LEU A 256 16.94 -35.20 4.15
N GLU A 257 17.52 -36.30 4.60
CA GLU A 257 16.80 -37.37 5.32
C GLU A 257 16.14 -36.85 6.60
N ALA A 258 16.83 -36.00 7.36
CA ALA A 258 16.28 -35.40 8.57
C ALA A 258 15.12 -34.43 8.31
N LEU A 259 15.10 -33.78 7.13
CA LEU A 259 13.97 -32.95 6.69
C LEU A 259 12.77 -33.80 6.28
N GLU A 260 12.98 -34.94 5.63
CA GLU A 260 11.93 -35.88 5.26
C GLU A 260 11.34 -36.63 6.46
N HIS A 261 12.20 -37.00 7.40
CA HIS A 261 11.85 -37.77 8.58
C HIS A 261 12.18 -37.00 9.86
N PRO A 262 11.45 -35.91 10.17
CA PRO A 262 11.74 -35.07 11.32
C PRO A 262 11.54 -35.86 12.62
N LYS A 263 12.58 -35.90 13.44
CA LYS A 263 12.51 -36.55 14.76
C LYS A 263 11.43 -35.87 15.62
N PRO A 264 10.67 -36.64 16.43
CA PRO A 264 9.69 -36.07 17.33
C PRO A 264 10.35 -35.02 18.25
N LYS A 265 9.78 -33.81 18.29
CA LYS A 265 10.27 -32.77 19.22
C LYS A 265 10.12 -33.29 20.65
N VAL A 266 11.24 -33.50 21.34
CA VAL A 266 11.25 -33.87 22.76
C VAL A 266 10.62 -32.72 23.54
N ARG A 267 9.37 -32.90 24.01
CA ARG A 267 8.73 -31.94 24.90
C ARG A 267 9.38 -32.05 26.27
N ASN A 268 10.28 -31.11 26.58
CA ASN A 268 10.73 -30.95 27.96
C ASN A 268 9.52 -30.64 28.86
N SER A 269 9.38 -31.39 29.95
CA SER A 269 8.25 -31.32 30.90
C SER A 269 8.03 -29.93 31.51
N ALA A 270 9.06 -29.07 31.50
CA ALA A 270 8.96 -27.67 31.91
C ALA A 270 8.04 -26.83 30.99
N SER A 271 8.03 -27.11 29.69
CA SER A 271 7.26 -26.33 28.69
C SER A 271 5.76 -26.66 28.71
N ALA A 272 5.40 -27.87 29.14
CA ALA A 272 4.00 -28.29 29.29
C ALA A 272 3.34 -27.64 30.52
N ALA A 273 4.09 -27.48 31.62
CA ALA A 273 3.63 -26.80 32.83
C ALA A 273 3.41 -25.29 32.61
N ALA A 274 4.23 -24.65 31.76
CA ALA A 274 4.09 -23.23 31.43
C ALA A 274 2.83 -22.94 30.58
N TYR A 275 2.47 -23.83 29.65
CA TYR A 275 1.26 -23.70 28.84
C TYR A 275 -0.02 -23.91 29.65
N SER A 276 -0.04 -24.93 30.54
CA SER A 276 -1.19 -25.20 31.42
C SER A 276 -1.47 -24.08 32.43
N LYS A 277 -0.43 -23.39 32.92
CA LYS A 277 -0.59 -22.23 33.82
C LYS A 277 -1.16 -20.99 33.13
N ARG A 278 -0.94 -20.80 31.81
CA ARG A 278 -1.46 -19.64 31.06
C ARG A 278 -2.94 -19.77 30.67
N ASN A 279 -3.43 -20.99 30.47
CA ASN A 279 -4.80 -21.26 30.00
C ASN A 279 -5.78 -21.64 31.13
N LYS A 280 -5.46 -21.38 32.39
CA LYS A 280 -6.43 -21.56 33.48
C LYS A 280 -7.41 -20.37 33.45
N PRO A 281 -8.72 -20.58 33.23
CA PRO A 281 -9.69 -19.47 33.22
C PRO A 281 -9.66 -18.77 34.59
N LYS A 282 -9.43 -17.45 34.57
CA LYS A 282 -9.58 -16.61 35.76
C LYS A 282 -11.08 -16.55 36.08
N VAL A 283 -11.50 -17.26 37.12
CA VAL A 283 -12.81 -17.04 37.74
C VAL A 283 -12.79 -15.62 38.33
N GLN A 284 -13.60 -14.73 37.77
CA GLN A 284 -13.81 -13.39 38.35
C GLN A 284 -14.68 -13.55 39.60
N PRO A 285 -14.34 -12.91 40.73
CA PRO A 285 -15.22 -12.85 41.89
C PRO A 285 -16.37 -11.87 41.59
N GLU A 286 -17.60 -12.33 41.76
CA GLU A 286 -18.81 -11.51 41.77
C GLU A 286 -18.78 -10.56 42.98
N TYR A 287 -18.94 -9.26 42.72
CA TYR A 287 -19.40 -8.25 43.66
C TYR A 287 -20.39 -7.33 42.95
#